data_AF-A0A7X9A4W3-F1
#
_entry.id   AF-A0A7X9A4W3-F1
#
_cell.length_a   1.000
_cell.length_b   1.000
_cell.length_c   1.000
_cell.angle_alpha   90.00
_cell.angle_beta   90.00
_cell.angle_gamma   90.00
#
_symmetry.space_group_name_H-M   'P 1'
#
loop_
_entity.id
_entity.type
_entity.pdbx_description
1 polymer ?
#
loop_
_entity_poly.entity_id
_entity_poly.type
_entity_poly.pdbx_seq_one_letter_code
_entity_poly.pdbx_strand_id
1 'polypeptide(L)'
;MLLDGKLVSKEFEEKLKLKVTSLVEKYHRPPSLVVILVGENPASMSYVKSKEKACKRVGINGTTLRLSVDIKEEELLKVIDKLNKDETVDGMIVQLPLPDHINKDKVLNKVFPEKDVDGLSLLNAGKLASRQKSLQPATPKGIMMLLDYYKIPIKGKHAVIVGAS
;
A
#
# COMPACT_ATOMS: atom_id res chain seq x y z
N MET A 1 3.11 -10.35 -27.37
CA MET A 1 3.31 -8.99 -26.82
C MET A 1 3.80 -9.13 -25.39
N LEU A 2 4.86 -8.41 -25.02
CA LEU A 2 5.36 -8.37 -23.64
C LEU A 2 4.74 -7.17 -22.93
N LEU A 3 4.15 -7.38 -21.75
CA LEU A 3 3.70 -6.28 -20.88
C LEU A 3 4.85 -5.93 -19.93
N ASP A 4 5.68 -4.96 -20.31
CA ASP A 4 6.83 -4.53 -19.50
C ASP A 4 6.37 -3.62 -18.35
N GLY A 5 6.27 -4.19 -17.14
CA GLY A 5 5.90 -3.45 -15.95
C GLY A 5 7.00 -2.52 -15.40
N LYS A 6 8.27 -2.75 -15.75
CA LYS A 6 9.37 -1.85 -15.33
C LYS A 6 9.27 -0.53 -16.09
N LEU A 7 8.99 -0.59 -17.40
CA LEU A 7 8.73 0.59 -18.23
C LEU A 7 7.57 1.40 -17.65
N VAL A 8 6.41 0.75 -17.45
CA VAL A 8 5.19 1.42 -16.97
C VAL A 8 5.39 2.02 -15.57
N SER A 9 6.07 1.31 -14.67
CA SER A 9 6.39 1.81 -13.34
C SER A 9 7.28 3.06 -13.41
N LYS A 10 8.28 3.09 -14.30
CA LYS A 10 9.18 4.24 -14.44
C LYS A 10 8.42 5.48 -14.91
N GLU A 11 7.62 5.36 -15.97
CA GLU A 11 6.83 6.48 -16.49
C GLU A 11 5.78 6.97 -15.48
N PHE A 12 5.20 6.05 -14.71
CA PHE A 12 4.29 6.41 -13.62
C PHE A 12 5.01 7.17 -12.51
N GLU A 13 6.20 6.73 -12.09
CA GLU A 13 7.01 7.40 -11.08
C GLU A 13 7.43 8.81 -11.50
N GLU A 14 7.75 9.04 -12.77
CA GLU A 14 8.08 10.38 -13.31
C GLU A 14 6.89 11.34 -13.17
N LYS A 15 5.68 10.90 -13.53
CA LYS A 15 4.44 11.70 -13.35
C LYS A 15 4.12 11.91 -11.87
N LEU A 16 4.31 10.87 -11.06
CA LEU A 16 4.07 10.93 -9.62
C LEU A 16 5.01 11.93 -8.94
N LYS A 17 6.29 11.95 -9.32
CA LYS A 17 7.27 12.89 -8.78
C LYS A 17 6.86 14.34 -9.00
N LEU A 18 6.39 14.70 -10.20
CA LEU A 18 5.86 16.04 -10.48
C LEU A 18 4.67 16.38 -9.58
N LYS A 19 3.77 15.42 -9.40
CA LYS A 19 2.62 15.59 -8.50
C LYS A 19 3.05 15.78 -7.05
N VAL A 20 4.01 14.99 -6.56
CA VAL A 20 4.54 15.13 -5.20
C VAL A 20 5.19 16.49 -5.01
N THR A 21 5.99 16.98 -5.97
CA THR A 21 6.56 18.33 -5.92
C THR A 21 5.48 19.39 -5.75
N SER A 22 4.41 19.34 -6.56
CA SER A 22 3.29 20.29 -6.43
C SER A 22 2.55 20.21 -5.09
N LEU A 23 2.47 19.01 -4.50
CA LEU A 23 1.88 18.82 -3.18
C LEU A 23 2.78 19.40 -2.09
N VAL A 24 4.10 19.25 -2.19
CA VAL A 24 5.05 19.83 -1.25
C VAL A 24 4.97 21.35 -1.28
N GLU A 25 4.93 21.96 -2.46
CA GLU A 25 4.77 23.42 -2.61
C GLU A 25 3.46 23.91 -1.98
N LYS A 26 2.37 23.17 -2.17
CA LYS A 26 1.05 23.55 -1.66
C LYS A 26 0.91 23.36 -0.14
N TYR A 27 1.37 22.23 0.38
CA TYR A 27 1.14 21.81 1.77
C TYR A 27 2.36 22.00 2.68
N HIS A 28 3.47 22.51 2.14
CA HIS A 28 4.73 22.78 2.84
C HIS A 28 5.34 21.55 3.54
N ARG A 29 4.92 20.34 3.13
CA ARG A 29 5.48 19.06 3.59
C ARG A 29 5.32 17.98 2.51
N PRO A 30 6.23 16.99 2.45
CA PRO A 30 6.02 15.81 1.61
C PRO A 30 4.87 14.95 2.15
N PRO A 31 4.19 14.18 1.29
CA PRO A 31 3.36 13.07 1.72
C PRO A 31 4.20 12.05 2.51
N SER A 32 3.59 11.40 3.48
CA SER A 32 4.24 10.49 4.42
C SER A 32 3.62 9.10 4.38
N LEU A 33 4.47 8.08 4.26
CA LEU A 33 4.10 6.67 4.28
C LEU A 33 4.83 5.98 5.43
N VAL A 34 4.08 5.29 6.29
CA VAL A 34 4.64 4.44 7.35
C VAL A 34 4.40 2.97 7.01
N VAL A 35 5.47 2.19 6.91
CA VAL A 35 5.39 0.74 6.74
C VAL A 35 5.63 0.09 8.10
N ILE A 36 4.66 -0.67 8.61
CA ILE A 36 4.75 -1.40 9.86
C ILE A 36 5.26 -2.81 9.55
N LEU A 37 6.42 -3.16 10.09
CA LEU A 37 7.06 -4.47 9.94
C LEU A 37 7.17 -5.13 11.31
N VAL A 38 6.55 -6.30 11.47
CA VAL A 38 6.63 -7.11 12.69
C VAL A 38 7.53 -8.31 12.44
N GLY A 39 8.60 -8.44 13.22
CA GLY A 39 9.61 -9.49 13.06
C GLY A 39 10.58 -9.27 11.89
N GLU A 40 11.31 -10.32 11.53
CA GLU A 40 12.50 -10.23 10.66
C GLU A 40 12.46 -11.15 9.44
N ASN A 41 11.27 -11.45 8.92
CA ASN A 41 11.16 -12.29 7.71
C ASN A 41 11.97 -11.66 6.54
N PRO A 42 12.98 -12.37 5.98
CA PRO A 42 13.86 -11.82 4.95
C PRO A 42 13.13 -11.33 3.69
N ALA A 43 12.06 -12.02 3.28
CA ALA A 43 11.25 -11.61 2.14
C ALA A 43 10.56 -10.27 2.42
N SER A 44 9.93 -10.14 3.60
CA SER A 44 9.30 -8.89 4.05
C SER A 44 10.29 -7.74 4.09
N MET A 45 11.52 -7.97 4.59
CA MET A 45 12.55 -6.92 4.64
C MET A 45 12.94 -6.40 3.25
N SER A 46 13.06 -7.28 2.26
CA SER A 46 13.37 -6.90 0.87
C SER A 46 12.25 -6.06 0.25
N TYR A 47 10.98 -6.45 0.49
CA TYR A 47 9.81 -5.68 0.03
C TYR A 47 9.77 -4.29 0.67
N VAL A 48 9.95 -4.21 1.99
CA VAL A 48 9.94 -2.94 2.72
C VAL A 48 11.03 -2.00 2.23
N LYS A 49 12.27 -2.51 2.08
CA LYS A 49 13.38 -1.73 1.52
C LYS A 49 13.08 -1.21 0.11
N SER A 50 12.36 -2.00 -0.69
CA SER A 50 11.94 -1.60 -2.03
C SER A 50 10.89 -0.48 -2.00
N LYS A 51 9.94 -0.54 -1.04
CA LYS A 51 8.94 0.52 -0.80
C LYS A 51 9.59 1.83 -0.34
N GLU A 52 10.55 1.79 0.57
CA GLU A 52 11.31 2.97 1.00
C GLU A 52 12.07 3.62 -0.17
N LYS A 53 12.76 2.80 -0.98
CA LYS A 53 13.44 3.27 -2.19
C LYS A 53 12.46 3.91 -3.18
N ALA A 54 11.28 3.32 -3.37
CA ALA A 54 10.24 3.88 -4.24
C ALA A 54 9.76 5.24 -3.74
N CYS A 55 9.47 5.37 -2.45
CA CYS A 55 9.10 6.65 -1.84
C CYS A 55 10.18 7.72 -2.08
N LYS A 56 11.44 7.38 -1.84
CA LYS A 56 12.58 8.27 -2.07
C LYS A 56 12.70 8.73 -3.53
N ARG A 57 12.45 7.85 -4.50
CA ARG A 57 12.53 8.20 -5.94
C ARG A 57 11.50 9.27 -6.33
N VAL A 58 10.33 9.27 -5.71
CA VAL A 58 9.22 10.19 -6.04
C VAL A 58 9.06 11.35 -5.06
N GLY A 59 9.89 11.43 -4.01
CA GLY A 59 9.86 12.52 -3.02
C GLY A 59 8.87 12.33 -1.87
N ILE A 60 8.38 11.11 -1.65
CA ILE A 60 7.54 10.76 -0.49
C ILE A 60 8.45 10.45 0.70
N ASN A 61 8.06 10.91 1.89
CA ASN A 61 8.71 10.52 3.14
C ASN A 61 8.26 9.10 3.53
N GLY A 62 9.02 8.09 3.11
CA GLY A 62 8.76 6.69 3.45
C GLY A 62 9.58 6.24 4.65
N THR A 63 8.93 5.84 5.73
CA THR A 63 9.58 5.32 6.94
C THR A 63 9.10 3.91 7.25
N THR A 64 9.96 3.12 7.91
CA THR A 64 9.60 1.79 8.39
C THR A 64 9.61 1.77 9.91
N LEU A 65 8.47 1.44 10.52
CA LEU A 65 8.37 1.11 11.93
C LEU A 65 8.61 -0.38 12.13
N ARG A 66 9.74 -0.72 12.73
CA ARG A 66 10.13 -2.10 13.03
C ARG A 66 9.71 -2.45 14.45
N LEU A 67 8.98 -3.54 14.60
CA LEU A 67 8.45 -4.03 15.87
C LEU A 67 8.93 -5.47 16.09
N SER A 68 9.13 -5.83 17.36
CA SER A 68 9.53 -7.20 17.73
C SER A 68 8.53 -8.22 17.21
N VAL A 69 9.02 -9.41 16.85
CA VAL A 69 8.15 -10.57 16.55
C VAL A 69 7.26 -10.91 17.74
N ASP A 70 7.73 -10.66 18.97
CA ASP A 70 7.02 -10.97 20.22
C ASP A 70 5.99 -9.90 20.64
N ILE A 71 5.79 -8.85 19.84
CA ILE A 71 4.82 -7.80 20.17
C ILE A 71 3.43 -8.41 20.38
N LYS A 72 2.72 -7.94 21.41
CA LYS A 72 1.34 -8.37 21.64
C LYS A 72 0.40 -7.71 20.64
N GLU A 73 -0.66 -8.41 20.24
CA GLU A 73 -1.70 -7.87 19.34
C GLU A 73 -2.23 -6.52 19.85
N GLU A 74 -2.53 -6.40 21.15
CA GLU A 74 -3.03 -5.16 21.75
C GLU A 74 -2.05 -3.99 21.64
N GLU A 75 -0.74 -4.25 21.73
CA GLU A 75 0.30 -3.23 21.60
C GLU A 75 0.41 -2.77 20.15
N LEU A 76 0.36 -3.70 19.20
CA LEU A 76 0.32 -3.38 17.77
C LEU A 76 -0.92 -2.54 17.40
N LEU A 77 -2.09 -2.88 17.95
CA LEU A 77 -3.31 -2.10 17.73
C LEU A 77 -3.19 -0.67 18.29
N LYS A 78 -2.54 -0.49 19.46
CA LYS A 78 -2.26 0.84 20.02
C LYS A 78 -1.29 1.64 19.15
N VAL A 79 -0.29 0.99 18.56
CA VAL A 79 0.61 1.63 17.60
C VAL A 79 -0.16 2.14 16.38
N ILE A 80 -1.03 1.30 15.81
CA ILE A 80 -1.87 1.69 14.65
C ILE A 80 -2.81 2.84 15.03
N ASP A 81 -3.41 2.82 16.23
CA ASP A 81 -4.26 3.92 16.70
C ASP A 81 -3.50 5.26 16.80
N LYS A 82 -2.23 5.23 17.22
CA LYS A 82 -1.39 6.44 17.24
C LYS A 82 -1.17 6.96 15.82
N LEU A 83 -0.79 6.09 14.88
CA LEU A 83 -0.53 6.46 13.49
C LEU A 83 -1.81 6.91 12.75
N ASN A 84 -2.97 6.34 13.08
CA ASN A 84 -4.27 6.79 12.58
C ASN A 84 -4.53 8.25 12.96
N LYS A 85 -4.20 8.64 14.20
CA LYS A 85 -4.44 9.98 14.73
C LYS A 85 -3.34 10.98 14.39
N ASP A 86 -2.19 10.51 13.91
CA ASP A 86 -1.07 11.36 13.51
C ASP A 86 -1.35 12.03 12.16
N GLU A 87 -1.61 13.33 12.16
CA GLU A 87 -1.89 14.13 10.96
C GLU A 87 -0.69 14.24 10.00
N THR A 88 0.51 13.88 10.47
CA THR A 88 1.72 13.83 9.63
C THR A 88 1.85 12.52 8.85
N VAL A 89 1.00 11.52 9.13
CA VAL A 89 0.97 10.22 8.43
C VAL A 89 -0.20 10.20 7.45
N ASP A 90 0.09 10.14 6.15
CA ASP A 90 -0.93 10.12 5.09
C ASP A 90 -1.30 8.70 4.66
N GLY A 91 -0.39 7.73 4.84
CA GLY A 91 -0.60 6.35 4.45
C GLY A 91 0.12 5.36 5.35
N MET A 92 -0.47 4.18 5.48
CA MET A 92 0.06 3.05 6.24
C MET A 92 0.02 1.77 5.42
N ILE A 93 1.05 0.94 5.62
CA ILE A 93 1.08 -0.44 5.13
C ILE A 93 1.44 -1.32 6.33
N VAL A 94 0.60 -2.29 6.64
CA VAL A 94 0.96 -3.39 7.54
C VAL A 94 1.57 -4.50 6.70
N GLN A 95 2.87 -4.74 6.85
CA GLN A 95 3.56 -5.74 6.04
C GLN A 95 3.23 -7.15 6.52
N LEU A 96 2.66 -7.95 5.62
CA LEU A 96 2.37 -9.37 5.83
C LEU A 96 3.57 -10.27 5.42
N PRO A 97 3.66 -11.51 5.93
CA PRO A 97 2.79 -12.09 6.97
C PRO A 97 3.09 -11.48 8.36
N LEU A 98 2.06 -11.46 9.22
CA LEU A 98 2.21 -11.19 10.65
C LEU A 98 2.49 -12.51 11.39
N PRO A 99 3.08 -12.48 12.60
CA PRO A 99 3.20 -13.64 13.46
C PRO A 99 1.85 -14.33 13.74
N ASP A 100 1.87 -15.66 13.93
CA ASP A 100 0.65 -16.47 14.07
C ASP A 100 -0.21 -16.11 15.28
N HIS A 101 0.38 -15.53 16.34
CA HIS A 101 -0.36 -15.06 17.53
C HIS A 101 -1.10 -13.74 17.32
N ILE A 102 -0.99 -13.13 16.13
CA ILE A 102 -1.65 -11.87 15.78
C ILE A 102 -2.71 -12.12 14.71
N ASN A 103 -3.95 -11.71 14.99
CA ASN A 103 -5.02 -11.76 14.02
C ASN A 103 -4.84 -10.65 12.97
N LYS A 104 -4.42 -11.04 11.77
CA LYS A 104 -4.21 -10.11 10.65
C LYS A 104 -5.46 -9.29 10.30
N ASP A 105 -6.65 -9.87 10.36
CA ASP A 105 -7.86 -9.18 9.93
C ASP A 105 -8.22 -8.08 10.92
N LYS A 106 -8.05 -8.31 12.22
CA LYS A 106 -8.21 -7.25 13.23
C LYS A 106 -7.24 -6.10 12.98
N VAL A 107 -5.98 -6.43 12.69
CA VAL A 107 -4.91 -5.44 12.45
C VAL A 107 -5.20 -4.61 11.19
N LEU A 108 -5.53 -5.26 10.08
CA LEU A 108 -5.81 -4.59 8.81
C LEU A 108 -7.05 -3.70 8.90
N ASN A 109 -8.10 -4.14 9.59
CA ASN A 109 -9.32 -3.35 9.80
C ASN A 109 -9.17 -2.23 10.84
N LYS A 110 -8.06 -2.20 11.60
CA LYS A 110 -7.74 -1.12 12.52
C LYS A 110 -7.19 0.11 11.80
N VAL A 111 -6.56 -0.06 10.65
CA VAL A 111 -6.05 1.03 9.81
C VAL A 111 -7.23 1.84 9.29
N PHE A 112 -7.18 3.17 9.44
CA PHE A 112 -8.23 4.04 8.91
C PHE A 112 -8.32 3.89 7.38
N PRO A 113 -9.54 3.76 6.80
CA PRO A 113 -9.70 3.48 5.37
C PRO A 113 -9.03 4.48 4.44
N GLU A 114 -8.94 5.75 4.85
CA GLU A 114 -8.29 6.83 4.12
C GLU A 114 -6.75 6.78 4.18
N LYS A 115 -6.18 6.06 5.17
CA LYS A 115 -4.74 5.81 5.30
C LYS A 115 -4.34 4.39 4.86
N ASP A 116 -5.28 3.51 4.57
CA ASP A 116 -5.06 2.14 4.08
C ASP A 116 -4.63 2.14 2.61
N VAL A 117 -3.38 2.57 2.35
CA VAL A 117 -2.84 2.68 0.99
C VAL A 117 -2.49 1.33 0.36
N ASP A 118 -2.49 0.25 1.14
CA ASP A 118 -2.41 -1.12 0.63
C ASP A 118 -3.80 -1.67 0.24
N GLY A 119 -4.88 -1.01 0.68
CA GLY A 119 -6.27 -1.31 0.31
C GLY A 119 -6.78 -2.64 0.86
N LEU A 120 -6.26 -3.10 1.99
CA LEU A 120 -6.51 -4.45 2.54
C LEU A 120 -7.59 -4.48 3.63
N SER A 121 -8.10 -3.33 4.07
CA SER A 121 -9.23 -3.30 5.01
C SER A 121 -10.53 -3.79 4.34
N LEU A 122 -11.39 -4.45 5.12
CA LEU A 122 -12.69 -4.94 4.64
C LEU A 122 -13.57 -3.80 4.15
N LEU A 123 -13.47 -2.62 4.76
CA LEU A 123 -14.24 -1.46 4.33
C LEU A 123 -13.81 -0.96 2.94
N ASN A 124 -12.51 -0.90 2.65
CA ASN A 124 -12.05 -0.54 1.31
C ASN A 124 -12.37 -1.62 0.27
N ALA A 125 -12.27 -2.91 0.64
CA ALA A 125 -12.68 -4.03 -0.20
C ALA A 125 -14.18 -3.98 -0.52
N GLY A 126 -15.03 -3.73 0.48
CA GLY A 126 -16.48 -3.61 0.31
C GLY A 126 -16.89 -2.41 -0.55
N LYS A 127 -16.23 -1.26 -0.36
CA LYS A 127 -16.40 -0.08 -1.23
C LYS A 127 -16.01 -0.40 -2.67
N LEU A 128 -14.88 -1.08 -2.89
CA LEU A 128 -14.42 -1.48 -4.22
C LEU A 128 -15.42 -2.42 -4.91
N ALA A 129 -15.89 -3.46 -4.21
CA ALA A 129 -16.90 -4.40 -4.71
C ALA A 129 -18.21 -3.69 -5.07
N SER A 130 -18.57 -2.67 -4.30
CA SER A 130 -19.74 -1.81 -4.53
C SER A 130 -19.51 -0.69 -5.56
N ARG A 131 -18.35 -0.68 -6.25
CA ARG A 131 -17.94 0.34 -7.23
C ARG A 131 -17.89 1.76 -6.66
N GLN A 132 -17.72 1.89 -5.35
CA GLN A 132 -17.50 3.16 -4.69
C GLN A 132 -16.02 3.55 -4.73
N LYS A 133 -15.73 4.84 -4.53
CA LYS A 133 -14.36 5.32 -4.43
C LYS A 133 -13.71 4.78 -3.15
N SER A 134 -12.57 4.11 -3.30
CA SER A 134 -11.76 3.59 -2.21
C SER A 134 -10.28 3.52 -2.61
N LEU A 135 -9.42 3.34 -1.60
CA LEU A 135 -8.08 2.81 -1.84
C LEU A 135 -8.22 1.32 -2.19
N GLN A 136 -7.42 0.86 -3.15
CA GLN A 136 -7.59 -0.44 -3.79
C GLN A 136 -6.33 -1.29 -3.55
N PRO A 137 -6.47 -2.62 -3.41
CA PRO A 137 -5.33 -3.53 -3.32
C PRO A 137 -4.28 -3.25 -4.38
N ALA A 138 -3.04 -2.98 -3.95
CA ALA A 138 -1.98 -2.46 -4.81
C ALA A 138 -1.67 -3.36 -6.02
N THR A 139 -1.61 -4.69 -5.82
CA THR A 139 -1.29 -5.65 -6.89
C THR A 139 -2.40 -5.73 -7.95
N PRO A 140 -3.68 -6.00 -7.62
CA PRO A 140 -4.76 -5.94 -8.60
C PRO A 140 -4.84 -4.58 -9.31
N LYS A 141 -4.66 -3.47 -8.59
CA LYS A 141 -4.65 -2.14 -9.19
C LYS A 141 -3.51 -1.97 -10.20
N GLY A 142 -2.31 -2.44 -9.87
CA GLY A 142 -1.16 -2.44 -10.77
C GLY A 142 -1.42 -3.25 -12.05
N ILE A 143 -2.03 -4.43 -11.94
CA ILE A 143 -2.42 -5.25 -13.10
C ILE A 143 -3.40 -4.47 -13.99
N MET A 144 -4.42 -3.85 -13.41
CA MET A 144 -5.38 -3.04 -14.16
C MET A 144 -4.71 -1.85 -14.86
N MET A 145 -3.74 -1.20 -14.21
CA MET A 145 -2.95 -0.12 -14.81
C MET A 145 -2.10 -0.61 -15.98
N LEU A 146 -1.52 -1.81 -15.90
CA LEU A 146 -0.77 -2.39 -17.01
C LEU A 146 -1.67 -2.68 -18.21
N LEU A 147 -2.83 -3.30 -17.97
CA LEU A 147 -3.79 -3.58 -19.04
C LEU A 147 -4.26 -2.29 -19.72
N ASP A 148 -4.53 -1.24 -18.94
CA ASP A 148 -4.92 0.07 -19.46
C ASP A 148 -3.80 0.74 -20.27
N TYR A 149 -2.57 0.76 -19.73
CA TYR A 149 -1.39 1.33 -20.41
C TYR A 149 -1.18 0.73 -21.80
N TYR A 150 -1.27 -0.60 -21.89
CA TYR A 150 -1.11 -1.34 -23.14
C TYR A 150 -2.40 -1.45 -23.96
N LYS A 151 -3.47 -0.74 -23.55
CA LYS A 151 -4.78 -0.68 -24.23
C LYS A 151 -5.39 -2.05 -24.50
N ILE A 152 -5.23 -2.98 -23.56
CA ILE A 152 -5.78 -4.32 -23.67
C ILE A 152 -7.29 -4.27 -23.40
N PRO A 153 -8.16 -4.65 -24.36
CA PRO A 153 -9.60 -4.57 -24.17
C PRO A 153 -10.09 -5.67 -23.23
N ILE A 154 -10.65 -5.27 -22.08
CA ILE A 154 -11.15 -6.19 -21.04
C ILE A 154 -12.66 -6.36 -21.04
N LYS A 155 -13.43 -5.39 -21.54
CA LYS A 155 -14.89 -5.42 -21.49
C LYS A 155 -15.43 -6.58 -22.34
N GLY A 156 -16.30 -7.40 -21.76
CA GLY A 156 -16.90 -8.56 -22.42
C GLY A 156 -15.97 -9.77 -22.58
N LYS A 157 -14.76 -9.74 -22.01
CA LYS A 157 -13.85 -10.88 -22.00
C LYS A 157 -14.16 -11.83 -20.84
N HIS A 158 -13.91 -13.12 -21.04
CA HIS A 158 -13.85 -14.10 -19.96
C HIS A 158 -12.47 -14.04 -19.31
N ALA A 159 -12.41 -13.63 -18.04
CA ALA A 159 -11.18 -13.62 -17.26
C ALA A 159 -11.21 -14.79 -16.26
N VAL A 160 -10.09 -15.50 -16.14
CA VAL A 160 -9.88 -16.57 -15.16
C VAL A 160 -8.81 -16.12 -14.17
N ILE A 161 -9.15 -16.14 -12.88
CA ILE A 161 -8.22 -15.87 -11.79
C ILE A 161 -7.93 -17.21 -11.11
N VAL A 162 -6.67 -17.63 -11.10
CA VAL A 162 -6.22 -18.85 -10.43
C VAL A 162 -5.63 -18.46 -9.07
N GLY A 163 -6.40 -18.69 -8.01
CA GLY A 163 -6.09 -18.26 -6.64
C GLY A 163 -7.18 -17.34 -6.07
N ALA A 164 -7.51 -17.50 -4.78
CA ALA A 164 -8.57 -16.76 -4.08
C ALA A 164 -8.12 -16.29 -2.68
N SER A 165 -6.87 -15.83 -2.61
CA SER A 165 -6.19 -15.35 -1.40
C SER A 165 -6.68 -14.00 -0.92
#